data_AF-A0AAU4B1X8-F1
#
_entry.id   AF-A0AAU4B1X8-F1
#
_cell.length_a   1.000
_cell.length_b   1.000
_cell.length_c   1.000
_cell.angle_alpha   90.00
_cell.angle_beta   90.00
_cell.angle_gamma   90.00
#
_symmetry.space_group_name_H-M   'P 1'
#
loop_
_entity.id
_entity.type
_entity.pdbx_description
1 polymer ?
#
loop_
_entity_poly.entity_id
_entity_poly.type
_entity_poly.pdbx_seq_one_letter_code
_entity_poly.pdbx_strand_id
1 'polypeptide(L)'
;MIRTLRTARRSLRAALAAGRHMVSAAISAHHRLLVRLLAAADTGAVVRIRYQDQHGTVSVRDISPHTLRPTNAGDITVRAFDWRDGEDTTFRTDRIQLAA
;
A
#
# COMPACT_ATOMS: atom_id res chain seq x y z
N MET A 1 -9.27 25.46 -37.24
CA MET A 1 -8.36 25.46 -36.06
C MET A 1 -9.04 25.45 -34.69
N ILE A 2 -10.32 25.81 -34.53
CA ILE A 2 -10.99 25.88 -33.21
C ILE A 2 -11.35 24.49 -32.61
N ARG A 3 -11.62 23.48 -33.45
CA ARG A 3 -11.97 22.12 -33.00
C ARG A 3 -10.82 21.39 -32.29
N THR A 4 -9.58 21.51 -32.78
CA THR A 4 -8.40 20.83 -32.22
C THR A 4 -8.05 21.30 -30.81
N LEU A 5 -8.14 22.62 -30.55
CA LEU A 5 -7.94 23.19 -29.21
C LEU A 5 -9.00 22.72 -28.19
N ARG A 6 -10.26 22.55 -28.61
CA ARG A 6 -11.34 22.04 -27.75
C ARG A 6 -11.12 20.56 -27.39
N THR A 7 -10.66 19.75 -28.34
CA THR A 7 -10.34 18.33 -28.09
C THR A 7 -9.15 18.18 -27.14
N ALA A 8 -8.07 18.95 -27.33
CA ALA A 8 -6.89 18.91 -26.44
C ALA A 8 -7.21 19.32 -24.99
N ARG A 9 -8.06 20.34 -24.79
CA ARG A 9 -8.51 20.71 -23.43
C ARG A 9 -9.38 19.63 -22.78
N ARG A 10 -10.22 18.95 -23.57
CA ARG A 10 -11.07 17.86 -23.07
C ARG A 10 -10.24 16.65 -22.65
N SER A 11 -9.25 16.26 -23.45
CA SER A 11 -8.36 15.14 -23.11
C SER A 11 -7.51 15.45 -21.87
N LEU A 12 -6.96 16.67 -21.75
CA LEU A 12 -6.22 17.08 -20.56
C LEU A 12 -7.07 17.02 -19.28
N ARG A 13 -8.32 17.52 -19.33
CA ARG A 13 -9.24 17.45 -18.18
C ARG A 13 -9.60 16.01 -17.82
N ALA A 14 -9.82 15.14 -18.81
CA ALA A 14 -10.08 13.73 -18.57
C ALA A 14 -8.88 13.03 -17.91
N ALA A 15 -7.66 13.30 -18.39
CA ALA A 15 -6.44 12.77 -17.80
C ALA A 15 -6.24 13.22 -16.35
N LEU A 16 -6.48 14.51 -16.06
CA LEU A 16 -6.40 15.05 -14.69
C LEU A 16 -7.47 14.45 -13.77
N ALA A 17 -8.70 14.26 -14.26
CA ALA A 17 -9.76 13.60 -13.50
C ALA A 17 -9.39 12.14 -13.18
N ALA A 18 -8.90 11.40 -14.18
CA ALA A 18 -8.42 10.03 -13.99
C ALA A 18 -7.30 9.97 -12.96
N GLY A 19 -6.31 10.87 -13.04
CA GLY A 19 -5.23 10.96 -12.06
C GLY A 19 -5.73 11.18 -10.63
N ARG A 20 -6.71 12.08 -10.43
CA ARG A 20 -7.33 12.31 -9.11
C ARG A 20 -8.02 11.08 -8.55
N HIS A 21 -8.78 10.35 -9.38
CA HIS A 21 -9.44 9.11 -8.96
C HIS A 21 -8.42 8.04 -8.59
N MET A 22 -7.33 7.91 -9.34
CA MET A 22 -6.26 6.95 -9.02
C MET A 22 -5.61 7.26 -7.68
N VAL A 23 -5.30 8.53 -7.38
CA VAL A 23 -4.74 8.94 -6.09
C VAL A 23 -5.71 8.65 -4.95
N SER A 24 -6.99 9.00 -5.10
CA SER A 24 -8.01 8.71 -4.08
C SER A 24 -8.18 7.21 -3.83
N ALA A 25 -8.16 6.40 -4.89
CA ALA A 25 -8.22 4.95 -4.79
C ALA A 25 -6.99 4.38 -4.09
N ALA A 26 -5.79 4.88 -4.38
CA ALA A 26 -4.55 4.48 -3.74
C ALA A 26 -4.54 4.82 -2.24
N ILE A 27 -4.95 6.04 -1.86
CA ILE A 27 -5.09 6.45 -0.46
C ILE A 27 -6.09 5.55 0.26
N SER A 28 -7.25 5.30 -0.34
CA SER A 28 -8.28 4.42 0.22
C SER A 28 -7.77 2.99 0.42
N ALA A 29 -7.02 2.46 -0.54
CA ALA A 29 -6.44 1.12 -0.45
C ALA A 29 -5.40 1.03 0.67
N HIS A 30 -4.51 2.02 0.78
CA HIS A 30 -3.51 2.07 1.84
C HIS A 30 -4.16 2.23 3.23
N HIS A 31 -5.19 3.07 3.36
CA HIS A 31 -5.94 3.20 4.60
C HIS A 31 -6.57 1.87 5.04
N ARG A 32 -7.22 1.14 4.11
CA ARG A 32 -7.76 -0.20 4.40
C ARG A 32 -6.68 -1.20 4.83
N LEU A 33 -5.50 -1.14 4.22
CA LEU A 33 -4.36 -1.96 4.62
C LEU A 33 -3.96 -1.66 6.08
N LEU A 34 -3.78 -0.39 6.44
CA LEU A 34 -3.40 0.01 7.79
C LEU A 34 -4.42 -0.46 8.83
N VAL A 35 -5.72 -0.28 8.55
CA VAL A 35 -6.80 -0.77 9.42
C VAL A 35 -6.74 -2.29 9.58
N ARG A 36 -6.50 -3.04 8.51
CA ARG A 36 -6.41 -4.51 8.57
C ARG A 36 -5.19 -4.98 9.36
N LEU A 37 -4.05 -4.31 9.22
CA LEU A 37 -2.83 -4.62 9.98
C LEU A 37 -2.99 -4.30 11.46
N LEU A 38 -3.63 -3.17 11.81
CA LEU A 38 -3.96 -2.80 13.19
C LEU A 38 -4.88 -3.85 13.83
N ALA A 39 -5.98 -4.18 13.17
CA ALA A 39 -6.92 -5.19 13.67
C ALA A 39 -6.26 -6.57 13.83
N ALA A 40 -5.36 -6.94 12.92
CA ALA A 40 -4.59 -8.17 13.02
C ALA A 40 -3.59 -8.16 14.18
N ALA A 41 -2.95 -7.02 14.46
CA ALA A 41 -2.08 -6.86 15.61
C ALA A 41 -2.84 -7.01 16.94
N ASP A 42 -4.05 -6.44 17.01
CA ASP A 42 -4.89 -6.52 18.22
C ASP A 42 -5.45 -7.93 18.47
N THR A 43 -5.68 -8.69 17.40
CA THR A 43 -6.28 -10.04 17.47
C THR A 43 -5.27 -11.18 17.40
N GLY A 44 -4.00 -10.89 17.09
CA GLY A 44 -2.98 -11.89 16.79
C GLY A 44 -3.21 -12.64 15.46
N ALA A 45 -4.05 -12.10 14.57
CA ALA A 45 -4.39 -12.75 13.31
C ALA A 45 -3.22 -12.70 12.31
N VAL A 46 -3.11 -13.76 11.51
CA VAL A 46 -2.16 -13.82 10.38
C VAL A 46 -2.74 -13.08 9.17
N VAL A 47 -1.92 -12.25 8.53
CA VAL A 47 -2.27 -11.51 7.32
C VAL A 47 -1.37 -11.94 6.18
N ARG A 48 -1.96 -12.39 5.08
CA ARG A 48 -1.24 -12.63 3.84
C ARG A 48 -1.03 -11.34 3.07
N ILE A 49 0.21 -11.03 2.78
CA ILE A 49 0.63 -9.83 2.07
C ILE A 49 1.48 -10.16 0.85
N ARG A 50 1.40 -9.31 -0.17
CA ARG A 50 2.38 -9.22 -1.25
C ARG A 50 3.31 -8.06 -0.91
N TYR A 51 4.58 -8.36 -0.67
CA TYR A 51 5.60 -7.40 -0.29
C TYR A 51 6.63 -7.23 -1.40
N GLN A 52 6.94 -5.98 -1.74
CA GLN A 52 8.02 -5.62 -2.66
C GLN A 52 9.23 -5.13 -1.84
N ASP A 53 10.39 -5.79 -2.01
CA ASP A 53 11.61 -5.35 -1.33
C ASP A 53 12.24 -4.11 -1.98
N GLN A 54 13.36 -3.62 -1.43
CA GLN A 54 14.09 -2.47 -1.96
C GLN A 54 14.71 -2.72 -3.35
N HIS A 55 14.88 -3.97 -3.76
CA HIS A 55 15.40 -4.34 -5.07
C HIS A 55 14.28 -4.57 -6.10
N GLY A 56 13.02 -4.40 -5.69
CA GLY A 56 11.84 -4.60 -6.51
C GLY A 56 11.36 -6.04 -6.58
N THR A 57 12.00 -6.97 -5.86
CA THR A 57 11.59 -8.38 -5.78
C THR A 57 10.28 -8.49 -5.03
N VAL A 58 9.31 -9.18 -5.62
CA VAL A 58 8.00 -9.35 -5.00
C VAL A 58 7.86 -10.75 -4.42
N SER A 59 7.43 -10.82 -3.18
CA SER A 59 7.17 -12.06 -2.45
C SER A 59 5.80 -12.03 -1.80
N VAL A 60 5.17 -13.21 -1.67
CA VAL A 60 4.00 -13.38 -0.81
C VAL A 60 4.50 -13.83 0.56
N ARG A 61 4.01 -13.18 1.62
CA ARG A 61 4.38 -13.42 3.02
C ARG A 61 3.12 -13.60 3.84
N ASP A 62 3.13 -14.56 4.75
CA ASP A 62 2.16 -14.65 5.82
C ASP A 62 2.81 -14.02 7.05
N ILE A 63 2.20 -12.98 7.62
CA ILE A 63 2.79 -12.23 8.73
C ILE A 63 1.82 -12.16 9.91
N SER A 64 2.34 -12.20 11.14
CA SER A 64 1.59 -11.86 12.35
C SER A 64 2.01 -10.47 12.82
N PRO A 65 1.21 -9.41 12.54
CA PRO A 65 1.57 -8.04 12.91
C PRO A 65 1.63 -7.88 14.43
N HIS A 66 2.59 -7.10 14.91
CA HIS A 66 2.72 -6.77 16.35
C HIS A 66 2.43 -5.30 16.61
N THR A 67 3.10 -4.41 15.87
CA THR A 67 2.97 -2.96 16.07
C THR A 67 3.16 -2.21 14.77
N LEU A 68 2.41 -1.13 14.57
CA LEU A 68 2.62 -0.16 13.50
C LEU A 68 3.26 1.10 14.09
N ARG A 69 4.26 1.65 13.41
CA ARG A 69 4.97 2.87 13.86
C ARG A 69 5.27 3.81 12.69
N PRO A 70 5.03 5.12 12.84
CA PRO A 70 5.61 6.09 11.94
C PRO A 70 7.13 6.17 12.18
N THR A 71 7.86 6.38 11.09
CA THR A 71 9.29 6.70 11.11
C THR A 71 9.49 8.21 11.12
N ASN A 72 10.71 8.66 11.45
CA ASN A 72 11.05 10.09 11.37
C ASN A 72 10.97 10.65 9.94
N ALA A 73 11.03 9.80 8.91
CA ALA A 73 10.89 10.18 7.51
C ALA A 73 9.42 10.27 7.04
N GLY A 74 8.45 10.00 7.92
CA GLY A 74 7.02 10.01 7.60
C GLY A 74 6.49 8.71 7.00
N ASP A 75 7.35 7.72 6.75
CA ASP A 75 6.92 6.37 6.35
C ASP A 75 6.26 5.64 7.53
N ILE A 76 5.33 4.74 7.26
CA ILE A 76 4.74 3.84 8.26
C ILE A 76 5.33 2.43 8.08
N THR A 77 5.86 1.87 9.16
CA THR A 77 6.33 0.48 9.21
C THR A 77 5.43 -0.38 10.09
N VAL A 78 5.43 -1.67 9.82
CA VAL A 78 4.83 -2.70 10.66
C VAL A 78 5.91 -3.69 11.08
N ARG A 79 6.07 -3.89 12.39
CA ARG A 79 6.86 -5.01 12.93
C ARG A 79 5.94 -6.22 13.03
N ALA A 80 6.36 -7.35 12.50
CA ALA A 80 5.57 -8.57 12.45
C ALA A 80 6.48 -9.80 12.51
N PHE A 81 5.97 -10.92 13.00
CA PHE A 81 6.61 -12.22 12.79
C PHE A 81 6.35 -12.68 11.36
N ASP A 82 7.41 -12.93 10.57
CA ASP A 82 7.31 -13.46 9.21
C ASP A 82 7.35 -14.99 9.26
N TRP A 83 6.24 -15.63 8.89
CA TRP A 83 6.14 -17.09 8.89
C TRP A 83 6.98 -17.77 7.82
N ARG A 84 7.43 -17.03 6.80
CA ARG A 84 8.31 -17.59 5.77
C ARG A 84 9.73 -17.77 6.27
N ASP A 85 10.28 -16.76 6.94
CA ASP A 85 11.67 -16.75 7.39
C ASP A 85 11.81 -17.16 8.88
N GLY A 86 10.69 -17.19 9.62
CA GLY A 86 10.64 -17.63 11.01
C GLY A 86 11.18 -16.61 12.01
N GLU A 87 11.18 -15.32 11.65
CA GLU A 87 11.78 -14.25 12.44
C GLU A 87 10.92 -12.97 12.48
N ASP A 88 11.17 -12.14 13.48
CA ASP A 88 10.56 -10.81 13.56
C ASP A 88 11.18 -9.87 12.51
N THR A 89 10.37 -9.42 11.56
CA THR A 89 10.78 -8.53 10.47
C THR A 89 9.99 -7.22 10.50
N THR A 90 10.63 -6.14 10.06
CA THR A 90 9.97 -4.84 9.88
C THR A 90 9.70 -4.60 8.40
N PHE A 91 8.44 -4.39 8.05
CA PHE A 91 8.00 -4.12 6.68
C PHE A 91 7.55 -2.66 6.54
N ARG A 92 7.88 -2.02 5.42
CA ARG A 92 7.27 -0.72 5.09
C ARG A 92 5.90 -0.93 4.46
N THR A 93 4.88 -0.25 4.99
CA THR A 93 3.49 -0.45 4.58
C THR A 93 3.18 0.10 3.19
N ASP A 94 3.95 1.06 2.68
CA ASP A 94 3.84 1.57 1.31
C ASP A 94 4.28 0.54 0.25
N ARG A 95 5.03 -0.49 0.67
CA ARG A 95 5.49 -1.61 -0.17
C ARG A 95 4.65 -2.88 0.00
N ILE A 96 3.54 -2.77 0.73
CA ILE A 96 2.63 -3.88 0.99
C ILE A 96 1.36 -3.72 0.16
N GLN A 97 0.93 -4.82 -0.43
CA GLN A 97 -0.42 -5.01 -0.95
C GLN A 97 -1.07 -6.18 -0.23
N LEU A 98 -2.37 -6.10 0.04
CA LEU A 98 -3.11 -7.25 0.54
C LEU A 98 -3.15 -8.31 -0.56
N ALA A 99 -2.74 -9.53 -0.23
CA ALA A 99 -2.93 -10.66 -1.11
C ALA A 99 -4.37 -11.18 -0.94
N ALA A 100 -4.90 -11.77 -2.02
CA ALA A 100 -6.15 -12.53 -1.97
C ALA A 100 -5.97 -13.86 -1.25
#